data_AF-A0A329L8V0-F1
#
_entry.id   AF-A0A329L8V0-F1
#
_cell.length_a   1.000
_cell.length_b   1.000
_cell.length_c   1.000
_cell.angle_alpha   90.00
_cell.angle_beta   90.00
_cell.angle_gamma   90.00
#
_symmetry.space_group_name_H-M   'P 1'
#
loop_
_entity.id
_entity.type
_entity.pdbx_description
1 polymer ?
#
loop_
_entity_poly.entity_id
_entity_poly.type
_entity_poly.pdbx_seq_one_letter_code
_entity_poly.pdbx_strand_id
1 'polypeptide(L)'
;MLRELLNAAPRSEQGDMQKALRALELYLEKLGRVGPGGRASQSRNGEEIPRLELWTRGFADALDELEESKFCAETFGRGIEASFVEDMSPEERLKYRRYLYFYKNAFIRVFSILDKLGYFLDELYGLGTGRVKARFSYFTVLRQMHDKKVQAPLEERLYELKQRYQEPLKRLRSQRNMEIHLLNAEMVDDMLRVKRQTHADGRQKVENVLQNLSDLALSFEMVCRTIVIVFNHAKGSVRT
;
A
#
# COMPACT_ATOMS: atom_id res chain seq x y z
N MET A 1 -0.77 10.46 14.84
CA MET A 1 0.48 11.23 14.84
C MET A 1 0.44 12.40 13.85
N LEU A 2 0.41 12.20 12.52
CA LEU A 2 0.49 13.34 11.58
C LEU A 2 -0.74 14.25 11.60
N ARG A 3 -1.93 13.69 11.84
CA ARG A 3 -3.18 14.47 11.97
C ARG A 3 -3.11 15.48 13.13
N GLU A 4 -2.52 15.07 14.25
CA GLU A 4 -2.32 15.91 15.43
C GLU A 4 -1.38 17.10 15.12
N LEU A 5 -0.29 16.86 14.39
CA LEU A 5 0.63 17.93 13.94
C LEU A 5 -0.07 18.98 13.05
N LEU A 6 -1.18 18.61 12.40
CA LEU A 6 -1.98 19.50 11.57
C LEU A 6 -3.20 20.08 12.30
N ASN A 7 -3.31 19.88 13.62
CA ASN A 7 -4.48 20.24 14.43
C ASN A 7 -5.79 19.67 13.84
N ALA A 8 -5.71 18.53 13.16
CA ALA A 8 -6.85 17.85 12.59
C ALA A 8 -7.44 16.87 13.60
N ALA A 9 -8.75 16.64 13.49
CA ALA A 9 -9.41 15.62 14.28
C ALA A 9 -8.75 14.24 14.07
N PRO A 10 -8.73 13.38 15.10
CA PRO A 10 -8.38 11.98 14.94
C PRO A 10 -9.17 11.36 13.79
N ARG A 11 -8.57 10.36 13.14
CA ARG A 11 -9.24 9.63 12.06
C ARG A 11 -10.60 9.12 12.53
N SER A 12 -11.64 9.31 11.73
CA SER A 12 -12.93 8.66 12.00
C SER A 12 -12.79 7.15 11.79
N GLU A 13 -13.25 6.36 12.76
CA GLU A 13 -13.26 4.90 12.67
C GLU A 13 -14.41 4.41 11.79
N GLN A 14 -14.36 4.69 10.49
CA GLN A 14 -15.38 4.28 9.54
C GLN A 14 -14.78 3.84 8.21
N GLY A 15 -15.55 3.12 7.41
CA GLY A 15 -15.19 2.76 6.04
C GLY A 15 -14.29 1.52 5.93
N ASP A 16 -13.61 1.40 4.79
CA ASP A 16 -12.89 0.17 4.45
C ASP A 16 -11.65 -0.08 5.31
N MET A 17 -11.03 0.98 5.85
CA MET A 17 -9.92 0.85 6.79
C MET A 17 -10.35 0.23 8.12
N GLN A 18 -11.47 0.67 8.69
CA GLN A 18 -12.00 0.07 9.92
C GLN A 18 -12.28 -1.42 9.73
N LYS A 19 -12.87 -1.81 8.59
CA LYS A 19 -13.09 -3.22 8.26
C LYS A 19 -11.77 -3.99 8.17
N ALA A 20 -10.73 -3.38 7.60
CA ALA A 20 -9.39 -3.98 7.50
C ALA A 20 -8.76 -4.19 8.88
N LEU A 21 -8.76 -3.16 9.74
CA LEU A 21 -8.27 -3.24 11.11
C LEU A 21 -9.03 -4.31 11.91
N ARG A 22 -10.35 -4.34 11.78
CA ARG A 22 -11.18 -5.37 12.44
C ARG A 22 -10.86 -6.78 11.96
N ALA A 23 -10.57 -6.96 10.66
CA ALA A 23 -10.18 -8.27 10.13
C ALA A 23 -8.82 -8.73 10.69
N LEU A 24 -7.87 -7.80 10.86
CA LEU A 24 -6.57 -8.06 11.50
C LEU A 24 -6.74 -8.45 12.98
N GLU A 25 -7.53 -7.70 13.74
CA GLU A 25 -7.85 -7.99 15.15
C GLU A 25 -8.45 -9.39 15.31
N LEU A 26 -9.49 -9.71 14.53
CA LEU A 26 -10.15 -11.01 14.61
C LEU A 26 -9.22 -12.17 14.24
N TYR A 27 -8.23 -11.93 13.39
CA TYR A 27 -7.21 -12.92 13.09
C TYR A 27 -6.22 -13.09 14.24
N LEU A 28 -5.76 -11.99 14.85
CA LEU A 28 -4.92 -12.02 16.06
C LEU A 28 -5.61 -12.74 17.22
N GLU A 29 -6.89 -12.46 17.48
CA GLU A 29 -7.68 -13.16 18.50
C GLU A 29 -7.71 -14.67 18.24
N LYS A 30 -7.79 -15.08 16.96
CA LYS A 30 -7.78 -16.49 16.60
C LYS A 30 -6.40 -17.13 16.77
N LEU A 31 -5.31 -16.42 16.41
CA LEU A 31 -3.94 -16.88 16.66
C LEU A 31 -3.67 -17.05 18.17
N GLY A 32 -4.12 -16.11 18.99
CA GLY A 32 -3.95 -16.17 20.45
C GLY A 32 -4.68 -17.35 21.11
N ARG A 33 -5.79 -17.82 20.52
CA ARG A 33 -6.48 -19.05 20.97
C ARG A 33 -5.72 -20.33 20.62
N VAL A 34 -4.77 -20.26 19.70
CA VAL A 34 -3.99 -21.38 19.15
C VAL A 34 -2.54 -21.39 19.70
N GLY A 35 -2.06 -20.28 20.30
CA GLY A 35 -0.69 -20.17 20.85
C GLY A 35 -0.40 -20.99 22.14
N PRO A 36 0.81 -20.86 22.75
CA PRO A 36 1.36 -21.73 23.82
C PRO A 36 0.66 -21.66 25.19
N GLY A 37 -0.60 -21.22 25.23
CA GLY A 37 -1.50 -21.25 26.38
C GLY A 37 -2.98 -21.42 25.98
N GLY A 38 -3.27 -21.57 24.69
CA GLY A 38 -4.58 -21.96 24.16
C GLY A 38 -4.70 -23.48 24.11
N ARG A 39 -5.93 -24.01 24.21
CA ARG A 39 -6.21 -25.46 24.27
C ARG A 39 -5.80 -26.25 23.00
N ALA A 40 -5.24 -25.60 21.99
CA ALA A 40 -4.73 -26.23 20.79
C ALA A 40 -3.60 -25.41 20.15
N SER A 41 -2.32 -25.72 20.38
CA SER A 41 -1.48 -26.04 19.23
C SER A 41 -0.26 -26.91 19.53
N GLN A 42 -0.22 -27.96 18.72
CA GLN A 42 0.98 -28.55 18.16
C GLN A 42 1.39 -27.70 16.94
N SER A 43 2.10 -26.59 17.12
CA SER A 43 2.90 -26.05 16.01
C SER A 43 4.16 -26.93 15.92
N ARG A 44 4.47 -27.44 14.72
CA ARG A 44 5.58 -28.38 14.52
C ARG A 44 6.95 -27.81 14.93
N ASN A 45 7.11 -26.48 14.98
CA ASN A 45 8.37 -25.80 15.29
C ASN A 45 8.24 -24.63 16.30
N GLY A 46 7.06 -24.33 16.85
CA GLY A 46 6.86 -23.26 17.85
C GLY A 46 6.99 -21.80 17.37
N GLU A 47 7.60 -21.55 16.20
CA GLU A 47 7.88 -20.21 15.68
C GLU A 47 6.83 -19.65 14.68
N GLU A 48 5.96 -20.49 14.14
CA GLU A 48 5.01 -20.09 13.07
C GLU A 48 3.96 -19.09 13.57
N ILE A 49 3.38 -19.33 14.75
CA ILE A 49 2.32 -18.47 15.31
C ILE A 49 2.87 -17.08 15.69
N PRO A 50 3.97 -16.95 16.46
CA PRO A 50 4.56 -15.64 16.76
C PRO A 50 4.92 -14.82 15.51
N ARG A 51 5.36 -15.50 14.44
CA ARG A 51 5.66 -14.83 13.17
C ARG A 51 4.41 -14.30 12.50
N LEU A 52 3.34 -15.09 12.41
CA LEU A 52 2.05 -14.64 11.86
C LEU A 52 1.46 -13.47 12.67
N GLU A 53 1.59 -13.50 14.00
CA GLU A 53 1.19 -12.39 14.87
C GLU A 53 1.98 -11.12 14.58
N LEU A 54 3.32 -11.22 14.49
CA LEU A 54 4.19 -10.09 14.17
C LEU A 54 3.81 -9.45 12.83
N TRP A 55 3.57 -10.26 11.81
CA TRP A 55 3.17 -9.77 10.50
C TRP A 55 1.83 -9.07 10.55
N THR A 56 0.85 -9.66 11.23
CA THR A 56 -0.50 -9.14 11.38
C THR A 56 -0.50 -7.79 12.08
N ARG A 57 0.23 -7.64 13.19
CA ARG A 57 0.39 -6.35 13.90
C ARG A 57 1.01 -5.30 13.00
N GLY A 58 2.10 -5.64 12.31
CA GLY A 58 2.75 -4.70 11.41
C GLY A 58 1.94 -4.35 10.15
N PHE A 59 0.78 -4.97 9.88
CA PHE A 59 -0.15 -4.48 8.86
C PHE A 59 -1.04 -3.36 9.39
N ALA A 60 -1.40 -3.38 10.67
CA ALA A 60 -2.15 -2.29 11.29
C ALA A 60 -1.33 -1.00 11.29
N ASP A 61 -0.08 -1.07 11.74
CA ASP A 61 0.83 0.08 11.74
C ASP A 61 1.02 0.65 10.33
N ALA A 62 1.26 -0.22 9.34
CA ALA A 62 1.46 0.21 7.97
C ALA A 62 0.20 0.85 7.35
N LEU A 63 -0.99 0.35 7.71
CA LEU A 63 -2.26 0.95 7.31
C LEU A 63 -2.44 2.34 7.91
N ASP A 64 -2.13 2.50 9.19
CA ASP A 64 -2.18 3.79 9.88
C ASP A 64 -1.24 4.80 9.22
N GLU A 65 0.01 4.43 8.96
CA GLU A 65 0.94 5.32 8.27
C GLU A 65 0.49 5.69 6.86
N LEU A 66 -0.10 4.75 6.12
CA LEU A 66 -0.63 5.00 4.78
C LEU A 66 -1.81 5.99 4.83
N GLU A 67 -2.74 5.79 5.77
CA GLU A 67 -3.88 6.69 5.96
C GLU A 67 -3.41 8.10 6.31
N GLU A 68 -2.48 8.23 7.25
CA GLU A 68 -1.96 9.54 7.65
C GLU A 68 -1.21 10.22 6.48
N SER A 69 -0.43 9.47 5.71
CA SER A 69 0.25 10.00 4.53
C SER A 69 -0.75 10.48 3.47
N LYS A 70 -1.80 9.69 3.23
CA LYS A 70 -2.90 10.06 2.33
C LYS A 70 -3.61 11.33 2.81
N PHE A 71 -3.95 11.40 4.09
CA PHE A 71 -4.62 12.56 4.68
C PHE A 71 -3.80 13.84 4.49
N CYS A 72 -2.49 13.80 4.76
CA CYS A 72 -1.60 14.94 4.55
C CYS A 72 -1.50 15.31 3.07
N ALA A 73 -1.36 14.33 2.17
CA ALA A 73 -1.35 14.58 0.72
C ALA A 73 -2.64 15.26 0.28
N GLU A 74 -3.81 14.79 0.71
CA GLU A 74 -5.10 15.41 0.39
C GLU A 74 -5.21 16.82 0.98
N THR A 75 -4.69 17.04 2.18
CA THR A 75 -4.75 18.35 2.85
C THR A 75 -3.93 19.40 2.11
N PHE A 76 -2.67 19.08 1.79
CA PHE A 76 -1.79 20.01 1.08
C PHE A 76 -2.06 20.06 -0.42
N GLY A 77 -2.67 19.02 -0.99
CA GLY A 77 -3.08 18.98 -2.39
C GLY A 77 -4.26 19.90 -2.71
N ARG A 78 -5.06 20.25 -1.70
CA ARG A 78 -6.18 21.20 -1.83
C ARG A 78 -5.66 22.62 -2.08
N GLY A 79 -6.19 23.25 -3.12
CA GLY A 79 -5.87 24.65 -3.46
C GLY A 79 -4.51 24.81 -4.16
N ILE A 80 -4.03 23.77 -4.84
CA ILE A 80 -3.01 23.89 -5.87
C ILE A 80 -3.74 24.08 -7.20
N GLU A 81 -3.54 25.23 -7.83
CA GLU A 81 -4.28 25.69 -9.01
C GLU A 81 -3.33 26.05 -10.17
N ALA A 82 -2.10 26.46 -9.86
CA ALA A 82 -1.11 26.82 -10.87
C ALA A 82 -0.81 25.65 -11.82
N SER A 83 -0.69 25.96 -13.11
CA SER A 83 -0.29 24.97 -14.14
C SER A 83 1.23 24.78 -14.21
N PHE A 84 2.00 25.75 -13.74
CA PHE A 84 3.46 25.73 -13.69
C PHE A 84 3.96 26.10 -12.29
N VAL A 85 5.08 25.51 -11.89
CA VAL A 85 5.66 25.71 -10.54
C VAL A 85 6.12 27.16 -10.35
N GLU A 86 6.56 27.80 -11.43
CA GLU A 86 7.02 29.19 -11.46
C GLU A 86 5.88 30.20 -11.26
N ASP A 87 4.64 29.82 -11.57
CA ASP A 87 3.46 30.67 -11.46
C ASP A 87 2.83 30.63 -10.05
N MET A 88 3.32 29.74 -9.16
CA MET A 88 2.80 29.58 -7.80
C MET A 88 3.17 30.74 -6.89
N SER A 89 2.24 31.16 -6.03
CA SER A 89 2.58 32.01 -4.89
C SER A 89 3.54 31.29 -3.93
N PRO A 90 4.30 32.01 -3.07
CA PRO A 90 5.15 31.36 -2.06
C PRO A 90 4.39 30.35 -1.17
N GLU A 91 3.15 30.67 -0.80
CA GLU A 91 2.27 29.83 0.02
C GLU A 91 1.81 28.58 -0.74
N GLU A 92 1.37 28.75 -1.99
CA GLU A 92 0.97 27.63 -2.86
C GLU A 92 2.16 26.70 -3.13
N ARG A 93 3.34 27.26 -3.40
CA ARG A 93 4.57 26.48 -3.64
C ARG A 93 4.96 25.65 -2.41
N LEU A 94 4.77 26.19 -1.20
CA LEU A 94 4.99 25.44 0.03
C LEU A 94 3.99 24.29 0.19
N LYS A 95 2.70 24.53 -0.11
CA LYS A 95 1.68 23.47 -0.13
C LYS A 95 2.04 22.39 -1.15
N TYR A 96 2.41 22.78 -2.38
CA TYR A 96 2.80 21.84 -3.44
C TYR A 96 3.97 20.94 -3.02
N ARG A 97 5.03 21.50 -2.41
CA ARG A 97 6.16 20.71 -1.89
C ARG A 97 5.73 19.70 -0.83
N ARG A 98 4.87 20.11 0.10
CA ARG A 98 4.34 19.23 1.16
C ARG A 98 3.45 18.14 0.57
N TYR A 99 2.58 18.51 -0.38
CA TYR A 99 1.78 17.57 -1.15
C TYR A 99 2.65 16.50 -1.80
N LEU A 100 3.68 16.88 -2.57
CA LEU A 100 4.60 15.95 -3.22
C LEU A 100 5.26 15.00 -2.21
N TYR A 101 5.73 15.55 -1.07
CA TYR A 101 6.36 14.75 -0.02
C TYR A 101 5.41 13.65 0.51
N PHE A 102 4.21 14.03 0.94
CA PHE A 102 3.26 13.07 1.50
C PHE A 102 2.68 12.14 0.45
N TYR A 103 2.45 12.63 -0.76
CA TYR A 103 1.97 11.84 -1.89
C TYR A 103 2.94 10.72 -2.26
N LYS A 104 4.23 11.04 -2.40
CA LYS A 104 5.29 10.07 -2.68
C LYS A 104 5.39 9.00 -1.60
N ASN A 105 5.39 9.43 -0.33
CA ASN A 105 5.37 8.51 0.80
C ASN A 105 4.13 7.60 0.80
N ALA A 106 2.95 8.14 0.49
CA ALA A 106 1.71 7.38 0.47
C ALA A 106 1.71 6.29 -0.61
N PHE A 107 2.06 6.61 -1.88
CA PHE A 107 2.04 5.57 -2.91
C PHE A 107 3.17 4.54 -2.71
N ILE A 108 4.31 4.90 -2.13
CA ILE A 108 5.36 3.92 -1.76
C ILE A 108 4.79 2.94 -0.72
N ARG A 109 4.07 3.44 0.28
CA ARG A 109 3.41 2.62 1.31
C ARG A 109 2.35 1.68 0.74
N VAL A 110 1.55 2.12 -0.24
CA VAL A 110 0.61 1.25 -0.96
C VAL A 110 1.31 0.00 -1.46
N PHE A 111 2.42 0.16 -2.20
CA PHE A 111 3.13 -0.99 -2.76
C PHE A 111 3.89 -1.80 -1.69
N SER A 112 4.44 -1.15 -0.66
CA SER A 112 5.07 -1.86 0.46
C SER A 112 4.09 -2.79 1.16
N ILE A 113 2.86 -2.33 1.43
CA ILE A 113 1.81 -3.16 2.05
C ILE A 113 1.42 -4.32 1.14
N LEU A 114 1.22 -4.06 -0.16
CA LEU A 114 0.91 -5.12 -1.12
C LEU A 114 2.04 -6.15 -1.18
N ASP A 115 3.30 -5.72 -1.29
CA ASP A 115 4.43 -6.64 -1.35
C ASP A 115 4.54 -7.47 -0.06
N LYS A 116 4.32 -6.86 1.12
CA LYS A 116 4.21 -7.57 2.41
C LYS A 116 3.04 -8.57 2.42
N LEU A 117 1.88 -8.24 1.84
CA LEU A 117 0.78 -9.20 1.65
C LEU A 117 1.18 -10.35 0.73
N GLY A 118 1.95 -10.06 -0.32
CA GLY A 118 2.52 -11.09 -1.19
C GLY A 118 3.37 -12.08 -0.40
N TYR A 119 4.34 -11.59 0.37
CA TYR A 119 5.15 -12.44 1.25
C TYR A 119 4.29 -13.22 2.25
N PHE A 120 3.20 -12.63 2.74
CA PHE A 120 2.36 -13.24 3.78
C PHE A 120 1.60 -14.42 3.20
N LEU A 121 1.02 -14.24 2.03
CA LEU A 121 0.31 -15.28 1.28
C LEU A 121 1.27 -16.39 0.82
N ASP A 122 2.49 -16.03 0.41
CA ASP A 122 3.53 -16.98 0.02
C ASP A 122 3.90 -17.93 1.17
N GLU A 123 4.08 -17.37 2.36
CA GLU A 123 4.38 -18.13 3.57
C GLU A 123 3.15 -18.91 4.07
N LEU A 124 2.00 -18.26 4.20
CA LEU A 124 0.76 -18.85 4.73
C LEU A 124 0.29 -20.07 3.92
N TYR A 125 0.49 -20.05 2.59
CA TYR A 125 0.05 -21.14 1.71
C TYR A 125 1.20 -21.95 1.09
N GLY A 126 2.43 -21.72 1.54
CA GLY A 126 3.60 -22.48 1.08
C GLY A 126 3.82 -22.42 -0.44
N LEU A 127 3.58 -21.26 -1.06
CA LEU A 127 3.60 -21.13 -2.53
C LEU A 127 5.02 -21.16 -3.10
N GLY A 128 6.05 -20.88 -2.29
CA GLY A 128 7.46 -20.97 -2.67
C GLY A 128 7.84 -20.01 -3.80
N THR A 129 7.17 -18.88 -3.92
CA THR A 129 7.39 -17.84 -4.95
C THR A 129 8.81 -17.30 -4.86
N GLY A 130 9.37 -17.20 -3.64
CA GLY A 130 10.77 -16.80 -3.42
C GLY A 130 11.80 -17.73 -4.07
N ARG A 131 11.47 -19.03 -4.27
CA ARG A 131 12.36 -19.99 -4.96
C ARG A 131 12.42 -19.75 -6.46
N VAL A 132 11.38 -19.15 -7.04
CA VAL A 132 11.31 -18.80 -8.46
C VAL A 132 11.92 -17.42 -8.71
N LYS A 133 11.70 -16.47 -7.78
CA LYS A 133 12.23 -15.11 -7.87
C LYS A 133 12.48 -14.54 -6.47
N ALA A 134 13.72 -14.24 -6.12
CA ALA A 134 14.09 -13.75 -4.78
C ALA A 134 13.34 -12.46 -4.37
N ARG A 135 13.02 -11.59 -5.34
CA ARG A 135 12.21 -10.38 -5.15
C ARG A 135 10.97 -10.45 -6.02
N PHE A 136 9.81 -10.68 -5.40
CA PHE A 136 8.53 -10.78 -6.08
C PHE A 136 7.54 -9.74 -5.55
N SER A 137 6.52 -9.44 -6.34
CA SER A 137 5.45 -8.54 -5.93
C SER A 137 4.20 -9.32 -5.54
N TYR A 138 3.28 -8.67 -4.85
CA TYR A 138 1.91 -9.18 -4.63
C TYR A 138 1.29 -9.86 -5.85
N PHE A 139 1.37 -9.20 -7.02
CA PHE A 139 0.77 -9.72 -8.26
C PHE A 139 1.48 -10.95 -8.81
N THR A 140 2.74 -11.16 -8.44
CA THR A 140 3.46 -12.40 -8.75
C THR A 140 2.91 -13.56 -7.93
N VAL A 141 2.59 -13.32 -6.66
CA VAL A 141 1.98 -14.31 -5.77
C VAL A 141 0.57 -14.67 -6.23
N LEU A 142 -0.25 -13.68 -6.61
CA LEU A 142 -1.58 -13.97 -7.18
C LEU A 142 -1.51 -14.87 -8.41
N ARG A 143 -0.57 -14.59 -9.33
CA ARG A 143 -0.34 -15.46 -10.49
C ARG A 143 0.07 -16.87 -10.07
N GLN A 144 0.95 -16.99 -9.09
CA GLN A 144 1.39 -18.28 -8.57
C GLN A 144 0.23 -19.07 -7.92
N MET A 145 -0.66 -18.40 -7.20
CA MET A 145 -1.87 -19.02 -6.64
C MET A 145 -2.76 -19.59 -7.76
N HIS A 146 -2.95 -18.81 -8.83
CA HIS A 146 -3.70 -19.22 -10.00
C HIS A 146 -3.09 -20.44 -10.69
N ASP A 147 -1.79 -20.36 -11.02
CA ASP A 147 -1.06 -21.42 -11.73
C ASP A 147 -1.04 -22.74 -10.94
N LYS A 148 -0.92 -22.66 -9.61
CA LYS A 148 -0.92 -23.83 -8.72
C LYS A 148 -2.32 -24.26 -8.25
N LYS A 149 -3.36 -23.50 -8.61
CA LYS A 149 -4.75 -23.72 -8.15
C LYS A 149 -4.86 -23.78 -6.61
N VAL A 150 -4.06 -22.98 -5.91
CA VAL A 150 -4.04 -22.95 -4.44
C VAL A 150 -5.02 -21.89 -3.96
N GLN A 151 -5.93 -22.29 -3.07
CA GLN A 151 -6.96 -21.40 -2.50
C GLN A 151 -7.77 -20.67 -3.58
N ALA A 152 -8.25 -21.38 -4.60
CA ALA A 152 -8.94 -20.79 -5.75
C ALA A 152 -10.05 -19.77 -5.39
N PRO A 153 -10.92 -20.00 -4.38
CA PRO A 153 -11.93 -19.00 -3.99
C PRO A 153 -11.34 -17.68 -3.44
N LEU A 154 -10.16 -17.75 -2.81
CA LEU A 154 -9.43 -16.56 -2.36
C LEU A 154 -8.78 -15.85 -3.55
N GLU A 155 -8.10 -16.62 -4.41
CA GLU A 155 -7.42 -16.08 -5.60
C GLU A 155 -8.38 -15.31 -6.50
N GLU A 156 -9.54 -15.90 -6.81
CA GLU A 156 -10.58 -15.29 -7.66
C GLU A 156 -11.02 -13.92 -7.12
N ARG A 157 -11.35 -13.84 -5.82
CA ARG A 157 -11.75 -12.58 -5.16
C ARG A 157 -10.65 -11.53 -5.19
N LEU A 158 -9.40 -11.94 -5.01
CA LEU A 158 -8.25 -11.03 -5.07
C LEU A 158 -7.95 -10.59 -6.50
N TYR A 159 -8.17 -11.46 -7.49
CA TYR A 159 -8.01 -11.17 -8.90
C TYR A 159 -9.07 -10.18 -9.40
N GLU A 160 -10.34 -10.38 -9.05
CA GLU A 160 -11.43 -9.45 -9.33
C GLU A 160 -11.11 -8.06 -8.78
N LEU A 161 -10.64 -8.01 -7.53
CA LEU A 161 -10.22 -6.76 -6.90
C LEU A 161 -9.07 -6.12 -7.69
N LYS A 162 -8.03 -6.88 -8.04
CA LYS A 162 -6.92 -6.38 -8.87
C LYS A 162 -7.43 -5.77 -10.18
N GLN A 163 -8.35 -6.42 -10.89
CA GLN A 163 -8.88 -5.93 -12.16
C GLN A 163 -9.61 -4.59 -11.98
N ARG A 164 -10.44 -4.49 -10.94
CA ARG A 164 -11.20 -3.27 -10.64
C ARG A 164 -10.31 -2.04 -10.39
N TYR A 165 -9.14 -2.21 -9.80
CA TYR A 165 -8.23 -1.11 -9.45
C TYR A 165 -6.95 -1.08 -10.30
N GLN A 166 -6.93 -1.78 -11.45
CA GLN A 166 -5.73 -1.93 -12.26
C GLN A 166 -5.15 -0.59 -12.73
N GLU A 167 -6.00 0.30 -13.26
CA GLU A 167 -5.56 1.57 -13.84
C GLU A 167 -4.95 2.55 -12.83
N PRO A 168 -5.57 2.85 -11.67
CA PRO A 168 -4.94 3.71 -10.66
C PRO A 168 -3.63 3.09 -10.15
N LEU A 169 -3.58 1.78 -9.92
CA LEU A 169 -2.36 1.10 -9.49
C LEU A 169 -1.25 1.15 -10.55
N LYS A 170 -1.58 1.03 -11.83
CA LYS A 170 -0.62 1.13 -12.94
C LYS A 170 0.01 2.52 -12.98
N ARG A 171 -0.77 3.58 -12.82
CA ARG A 171 -0.27 4.96 -12.79
C ARG A 171 0.64 5.21 -11.58
N LEU A 172 0.20 4.85 -10.37
CA LEU A 172 1.02 4.96 -9.17
C LEU A 172 2.32 4.13 -9.26
N ARG A 173 2.26 2.93 -9.86
CA ARG A 173 3.44 2.07 -10.04
C ARG A 173 4.46 2.73 -10.97
N SER A 174 4.00 3.33 -12.07
CA SER A 174 4.86 4.08 -12.99
C SER A 174 5.52 5.26 -12.29
N GLN A 175 4.76 6.03 -11.49
CA GLN A 175 5.30 7.13 -10.70
C GLN A 175 6.32 6.66 -9.65
N ARG A 176 6.02 5.60 -8.90
CA ARG A 176 6.96 5.00 -7.95
C ARG A 176 8.25 4.55 -8.63
N ASN A 177 8.14 3.86 -9.76
CA ASN A 177 9.31 3.45 -10.52
C ASN A 177 10.12 4.67 -10.96
N MET A 178 9.45 5.73 -11.43
CA MET A 178 10.08 7.00 -11.78
C MET A 178 10.88 7.58 -10.59
N GLU A 179 10.28 7.66 -9.41
CA GLU A 179 10.93 8.17 -8.19
C GLU A 179 12.11 7.31 -7.74
N ILE A 180 11.97 5.98 -7.74
CA ILE A 180 13.07 5.08 -7.41
C ILE A 180 14.21 5.25 -8.41
N HIS A 181 13.89 5.41 -9.70
CA HIS A 181 14.89 5.72 -10.70
C HIS A 181 15.57 7.07 -10.42
N LEU A 182 14.83 8.13 -10.09
CA LEU A 182 15.41 9.45 -9.76
C LEU A 182 16.32 9.39 -8.53
N LEU A 183 15.96 8.62 -7.50
CA LEU A 183 16.81 8.44 -6.32
C LEU A 183 18.07 7.62 -6.60
N ASN A 184 18.02 6.73 -7.59
CA ASN A 184 19.10 5.82 -7.93
C ASN A 184 19.92 6.26 -9.17
N ALA A 185 19.52 7.32 -9.88
CA ALA A 185 20.10 7.70 -11.16
C ALA A 185 21.39 8.52 -10.99
N GLU A 186 22.36 8.20 -11.85
CA GLU A 186 23.53 9.02 -12.11
C GLU A 186 23.14 10.19 -13.07
N MET A 187 23.68 11.38 -12.81
CA MET A 187 23.41 12.72 -13.41
C MET A 187 22.94 12.83 -14.87
N VAL A 188 23.25 11.87 -15.75
CA VAL A 188 22.97 11.95 -17.19
C VAL A 188 21.50 11.65 -17.52
N ASP A 189 20.86 10.73 -16.79
CA ASP A 189 19.46 10.35 -17.04
C ASP A 189 18.49 11.45 -16.54
N ASP A 190 18.93 12.22 -15.55
CA ASP A 190 18.22 13.38 -15.01
C ASP A 190 18.07 14.51 -16.04
N MET A 191 19.10 14.76 -16.86
CA MET A 191 19.06 15.82 -17.89
C MET A 191 18.00 15.56 -18.98
N LEU A 192 17.84 14.30 -19.42
CA LEU A 192 16.84 13.90 -20.41
C LEU A 192 15.41 13.86 -19.86
N ARG A 193 15.27 13.80 -18.52
CA ARG A 193 13.97 13.78 -17.83
C ARG A 193 13.52 15.17 -17.41
N VAL A 194 14.42 16.01 -16.90
CA VAL A 194 14.16 17.44 -16.70
C VAL A 194 13.64 18.03 -18.00
N LYS A 195 14.32 17.78 -19.14
CA LYS A 195 13.83 18.20 -20.47
C LYS A 195 12.43 17.70 -20.86
N ARG A 196 11.92 16.62 -20.28
CA ARG A 196 10.55 16.10 -20.54
C ARG A 196 9.50 16.69 -19.61
N GLN A 197 9.89 17.11 -18.41
CA GLN A 197 9.00 17.75 -17.42
C GLN A 197 8.99 19.27 -17.55
N THR A 198 10.04 19.81 -18.17
CA THR A 198 10.17 21.21 -18.54
C THR A 198 9.44 21.43 -19.87
N HIS A 199 8.51 22.38 -19.86
CA HIS A 199 7.81 22.83 -21.05
C HIS A 199 8.78 23.55 -22.02
N ALA A 200 8.37 23.76 -23.27
CA ALA A 200 9.25 24.29 -24.32
C ALA A 200 9.84 25.68 -23.99
N ASP A 201 9.22 26.41 -23.06
CA ASP A 201 9.63 27.71 -22.54
C ASP A 201 10.50 27.64 -21.26
N GLY A 202 10.90 26.45 -20.81
CA GLY A 202 11.75 26.28 -19.64
C GLY A 202 11.01 26.14 -18.31
N ARG A 203 9.67 26.22 -18.29
CA ARG A 203 8.87 26.12 -17.04
C ARG A 203 8.56 24.69 -16.65
N GLN A 204 8.55 24.39 -15.35
CA GLN A 204 8.19 23.08 -14.84
C GLN A 204 6.66 22.95 -14.71
N LYS A 205 6.08 21.98 -15.44
CA LYS A 205 4.65 21.71 -15.36
C LYS A 205 4.26 21.07 -14.03
N VAL A 206 3.16 21.53 -13.44
CA VAL A 206 2.55 20.92 -12.25
C VAL A 206 1.83 19.64 -12.66
N GLU A 207 2.03 18.58 -11.87
CA GLU A 207 1.35 17.30 -12.08
C GLU A 207 -0.16 17.40 -11.84
N ASN A 208 -0.93 16.46 -12.40
CA ASN A 208 -2.38 16.44 -12.18
C ASN A 208 -2.70 15.98 -10.75
N VAL A 209 -2.69 16.94 -9.81
CA VAL A 209 -2.91 16.72 -8.37
C VAL A 209 -4.23 15.99 -8.11
N LEU A 210 -5.31 16.39 -8.79
CA LEU A 210 -6.63 15.80 -8.60
C LEU A 210 -6.65 14.33 -9.01
N GLN A 211 -6.08 14.00 -10.17
CA GLN A 211 -5.98 12.60 -10.63
C GLN A 211 -5.09 11.78 -9.70
N ASN A 212 -3.96 12.34 -9.29
CA ASN A 212 -3.01 11.70 -8.39
C ASN A 212 -3.67 11.34 -7.05
N LEU A 213 -4.41 12.28 -6.45
CA LEU A 213 -5.15 12.06 -5.21
C LEU A 213 -6.28 11.03 -5.38
N SER A 214 -7.00 11.07 -6.51
CA SER A 214 -8.02 10.08 -6.83
C SER A 214 -7.43 8.67 -6.95
N ASP A 215 -6.31 8.52 -7.66
CA ASP A 215 -5.61 7.25 -7.82
C ASP A 215 -5.11 6.69 -6.48
N LEU A 216 -4.60 7.58 -5.60
CA LEU A 216 -4.18 7.22 -4.27
C LEU A 216 -5.35 6.76 -3.40
N ALA A 217 -6.48 7.45 -3.45
CA ALA A 217 -7.69 7.07 -2.71
C ALA A 217 -8.22 5.70 -3.13
N LEU A 218 -8.30 5.45 -4.44
CA LEU A 218 -8.69 4.16 -5.00
C LEU A 218 -7.71 3.04 -4.63
N SER A 219 -6.40 3.33 -4.65
CA SER A 219 -5.39 2.34 -4.28
C SER A 219 -5.38 2.04 -2.77
N PHE A 220 -5.64 3.05 -1.93
CA PHE A 220 -5.85 2.86 -0.50
C PHE A 220 -7.06 1.96 -0.20
N GLU A 221 -8.18 2.21 -0.89
CA GLU A 221 -9.39 1.38 -0.80
C GLU A 221 -9.09 -0.08 -1.17
N MET A 222 -8.36 -0.29 -2.27
CA MET A 222 -7.93 -1.61 -2.72
C MET A 222 -7.07 -2.32 -1.67
N VAL A 223 -6.11 -1.63 -1.06
CA VAL A 223 -5.27 -2.21 0.02
C VAL A 223 -6.12 -2.65 1.20
N CYS A 224 -7.03 -1.79 1.67
CA CYS A 224 -7.92 -2.12 2.78
C CYS A 224 -8.78 -3.36 2.45
N ARG A 225 -9.38 -3.40 1.27
CA ARG A 225 -10.20 -4.53 0.82
C ARG A 225 -9.40 -5.81 0.65
N THR A 226 -8.18 -5.72 0.17
CA THR A 226 -7.26 -6.87 0.07
C THR A 226 -7.02 -7.46 1.45
N ILE A 227 -6.71 -6.64 2.45
CA ILE A 227 -6.52 -7.07 3.84
C ILE A 227 -7.80 -7.74 4.37
N VAL A 228 -8.96 -7.13 4.17
CA VAL A 228 -10.25 -7.72 4.59
C VAL A 228 -10.45 -9.11 3.98
N ILE A 229 -10.21 -9.28 2.68
CA ILE A 229 -10.39 -10.55 1.98
C ILE A 229 -9.41 -11.60 2.51
N VAL A 230 -8.12 -11.25 2.57
CA VAL A 230 -7.04 -12.15 3.00
C VAL A 230 -7.26 -12.63 4.44
N PHE A 231 -7.46 -11.71 5.38
CA PHE A 231 -7.50 -12.06 6.80
C PHE A 231 -8.81 -12.74 7.21
N ASN A 232 -9.93 -12.43 6.56
CA ASN A 232 -11.16 -13.20 6.76
C ASN A 232 -11.04 -14.63 6.24
N HIS A 233 -10.36 -14.83 5.10
CA HIS A 233 -10.12 -16.18 4.56
C HIS A 233 -9.11 -16.96 5.40
N ALA A 234 -8.02 -16.32 5.81
CA ALA A 234 -6.99 -16.90 6.68
C ALA A 234 -7.58 -17.34 8.04
N LYS A 235 -8.46 -16.53 8.63
CA LYS A 235 -9.20 -16.89 9.85
C LYS A 235 -10.01 -18.17 9.69
N GLY A 236 -10.60 -18.42 8.52
CA GLY A 236 -11.30 -19.67 8.23
C GLY A 236 -10.37 -20.87 8.06
N SER A 237 -9.11 -20.63 7.67
CA SER A 237 -8.12 -21.67 7.37
C SER A 237 -7.33 -22.14 8.58
N VAL A 238 -7.18 -21.30 9.62
CA VAL A 238 -6.56 -21.70 10.91
C VAL A 238 -7.51 -22.66 11.62
N ARG A 239 -7.15 -23.95 11.69
CA ARG A 239 -7.90 -24.99 12.42
C ARG A 239 -7.81 -24.71 13.93
N THR A 240 -8.97 -24.68 14.59
CA THR A 240 -9.12 -24.77 16.06
C THR A 240 -8.97 -26.21 16.53
#